data_AF-A0A2M8LDU1-F1
#
_entry.id   AF-A0A2M8LDU1-F1
#
_cell.length_a   1.000
_cell.length_b   1.000
_cell.length_c   1.000
_cell.angle_alpha   90.00
_cell.angle_beta   90.00
_cell.angle_gamma   90.00
#
_symmetry.space_group_name_H-M   'P 1'
#
loop_
_entity.id
_entity.type
_entity.pdbx_description
1 polymer ?
#
loop_
_entity_poly.entity_id
_entity_poly.type
_entity_poly.pdbx_seq_one_letter_code
_entity_poly.pdbx_strand_id
1 'polypeptide(L)' 'MKIGIIISQTNPETVWNVFRLANFSLKQGDEVKIFLI' A
#
# COMPACT_ATOMS: atom_id res chain seq x y z
N MET A 1 -6.07 12.26 -2.38
CA MET A 1 -4.61 12.54 -2.44
C MET A 1 -3.92 11.46 -3.27
N LYS A 2 -2.66 11.63 -3.65
CA LYS A 2 -1.88 10.60 -4.37
C LYS A 2 -0.88 9.96 -3.41
N ILE A 3 -0.90 8.64 -3.29
CA ILE A 3 -0.06 7.87 -2.36
C ILE A 3 0.81 6.91 -3.16
N GLY A 4 2.13 7.04 -3.00
CA GLY A 4 3.13 6.10 -3.51
C GLY A 4 3.64 5.21 -2.37
N ILE A 5 3.58 3.90 -2.57
CA ILE A 5 4.03 2.89 -1.59
C ILE A 5 5.13 2.07 -2.22
N ILE A 6 6.26 1.91 -1.52
CA ILE A 6 7.36 1.02 -1.91
C ILE A 6 7.39 -0.15 -0.93
N ILE A 7 7.28 -1.37 -1.45
CA ILE A 7 7.39 -2.60 -0.66
C ILE A 7 8.68 -3.30 -1.07
N SER A 8 9.67 -3.27 -0.18
CA SER A 8 10.96 -4.00 -0.31
C SER A 8 11.11 -5.16 0.67
N GLN A 9 10.05 -5.46 1.41
CA GLN A 9 10.04 -6.49 2.45
C GLN A 9 9.29 -7.72 1.94
N THR A 10 9.78 -8.90 2.33
CA THR A 10 9.14 -10.19 2.03
C THR A 10 8.38 -10.76 3.21
N ASN A 11 8.44 -10.11 4.38
CA ASN A 11 7.65 -10.52 5.55
C ASN A 11 6.15 -10.38 5.25
N PRO A 12 5.36 -11.46 5.29
CA PRO A 12 3.95 -11.42 4.89
C PRO A 12 3.08 -10.50 5.73
N GLU A 13 3.33 -10.39 7.04
CA GLU A 13 2.56 -9.54 7.94
C GLU A 13 2.77 -8.06 7.60
N THR A 14 4.03 -7.66 7.38
CA THR A 14 4.36 -6.29 6.97
C THR A 14 3.71 -5.93 5.64
N VAL A 15 3.79 -6.83 4.66
CA VAL A 15 3.19 -6.63 3.32
C VAL A 15 1.67 -6.55 3.41
N TRP A 16 1.04 -7.42 4.20
CA TRP A 16 -0.41 -7.41 4.40
C TRP A 16 -0.92 -6.12 5.05
N ASN A 17 -0.18 -5.60 6.03
CA ASN A 17 -0.52 -4.34 6.69
C ASN A 17 -0.49 -3.16 5.71
N VAL A 18 0.50 -3.14 4.81
CA VAL A 18 0.59 -2.13 3.75
C VAL A 18 -0.59 -2.23 2.78
N PHE A 19 -0.97 -3.43 2.35
CA PHE A 19 -2.14 -3.61 1.48
C PHE A 19 -3.46 -3.21 2.15
N ARG A 20 -3.61 -3.43 3.47
CA ARG A 20 -4.78 -2.93 4.21
C ARG A 20 -4.87 -1.42 4.19
N LEU A 21 -3.76 -0.72 4.42
CA LEU A 21 -3.70 0.73 4.34
C LEU A 21 -4.04 1.23 2.93
N ALA A 22 -3.45 0.62 1.89
CA ALA A 22 -3.74 0.96 0.50
C ALA A 22 -5.24 0.83 0.18
N ASN A 23 -5.87 -0.28 0.58
CA ASN A 23 -7.29 -0.50 0.38
C ASN A 23 -8.17 0.50 1.15
N PHE A 24 -7.76 0.88 2.37
CA PHE A 24 -8.45 1.92 3.12
C PHE A 24 -8.39 3.27 2.40
N SER A 25 -7.20 3.69 1.94
CA SER A 25 -7.01 4.93 1.20
C SER A 25 -7.80 4.97 -0.11
N LEU A 26 -7.84 3.86 -0.86
CA LEU A 26 -8.69 3.76 -2.06
C LEU A 26 -10.18 4.02 -1.73
N LYS A 27 -10.68 3.51 -0.61
CA LYS A 27 -12.06 3.76 -0.17
C LYS A 27 -12.33 5.21 0.25
N GLN A 28 -11.30 5.95 0.64
CA GLN A 28 -11.40 7.38 0.94
C GLN A 28 -11.30 8.27 -0.31
N GLY A 29 -11.12 7.68 -1.49
CA GLY A 29 -10.98 8.42 -2.76
C GLY A 29 -9.55 8.83 -3.09
N ASP A 30 -8.55 8.26 -2.40
CA ASP A 30 -7.15 8.46 -2.76
C ASP A 30 -6.74 7.59 -3.97
N GLU A 31 -5.77 8.08 -4.76
CA GLU A 31 -5.10 7.29 -5.79
C GLU A 31 -3.85 6.63 -5.18
N VAL A 32 -3.75 5.31 -5.24
CA VAL A 32 -2.63 4.55 -4.66
C VAL A 32 -1.82 3.84 -5.75
N LYS A 33 -0.49 3.99 -5.72
CA LYS A 33 0.45 3.23 -6.56
C LYS A 33 1.45 2.47 -5.69
N ILE A 34 1.63 1.19 -5.99
CA ILE A 34 2.51 0.30 -5.25
C ILE A 34 3.67 -0.14 -6.17
N PHE A 35 4.89 -0.06 -5.65
CA PHE A 35 6.11 -0.51 -6.31
C PHE A 35 6.73 -1.63 -5.47
N LEU A 36 7.00 -2.77 -6.10
CA LEU A 36 7.67 -3.90 -5.48
C LEU A 36 9.14 -3.87 -5.92
N ILE A 37 10.06 -3.86 -4.97
CA ILE A 37 11.51 -3.71 -5.21
C ILE A 37 12.26 -4.82 -4.47
#